data_AF-A0A7S0BXR8-F1
#
_entry.id   AF-A0A7S0BXR8-F1
#
_cell.length_a   1.000
_cell.length_b   1.000
_cell.length_c   1.000
_cell.angle_alpha   90.00
_cell.angle_beta   90.00
_cell.angle_gamma   90.00
#
_symmetry.space_group_name_H-M   'P 1'
#
loop_
_entity.id
_entity.type
_entity.pdbx_description
1 polymer ?
#
loop_
_entity_poly.entity_id
_entity_poly.type
_entity_poly.pdbx_seq_one_letter_code
_entity_poly.pdbx_strand_id
1 'polypeptide(L)'
;INTGKPIHVVFSDVDGTLAHYPALVQEYSKKGKKLLKLPPSSTGMCGVLSLETLSLCSQIRRMPVTNNENHDSFLEAPKSVQSVNANKKSNAAGKTVKFVIISGMRTRTLLQRIPFLPSADAYCCEGGGRIFYQIPVGKPKNGETTSIIDDSGEEADVENKTMGTALPEIYESRNEEGAVQGHFRLQEDMEWRKIMGHVSAAGPDGYDGIVDIQKRDGLLWSFARKLVKMGWVIDYSGYGTCFRVHRGKQLHKAKQSKEIFDVELPNLKPAGLACSTNLGCVDFYPDRSGKKNCCEFVAAKFGAESLSESCVCLCDDDNDLEMAGACRRAFIPSVASESMSDAINKSPDRLILTCNTNITETDATDAALRMVLDLCTLSST
;
A
#
# COMPACT_ATOMS: atom_id res chain seq x y z
N ILE A 1 -22.64 -4.22 12.21
CA ILE A 1 -22.67 -5.71 12.31
C ILE A 1 -21.27 -6.19 12.69
N ASN A 2 -21.11 -6.80 13.87
CA ASN A 2 -19.86 -7.47 14.25
C ASN A 2 -19.94 -8.90 13.68
N THR A 3 -19.10 -9.24 12.69
CA THR A 3 -19.14 -10.58 12.08
C THR A 3 -18.55 -11.65 12.99
N GLY A 4 -17.90 -11.27 14.11
CA GLY A 4 -17.17 -12.19 14.99
C GLY A 4 -15.95 -12.84 14.34
N LYS A 5 -15.71 -12.62 13.04
CA LYS A 5 -14.55 -13.14 12.33
C LYS A 5 -13.29 -12.37 12.74
N PRO A 6 -12.14 -13.06 12.89
CA PRO A 6 -10.87 -12.40 13.19
C PRO A 6 -10.44 -11.47 12.04
N ILE A 7 -9.69 -10.42 12.39
CA ILE A 7 -9.02 -9.56 11.41
C ILE A 7 -7.71 -10.25 11.02
N HIS A 8 -7.53 -10.48 9.73
CA HIS A 8 -6.33 -11.10 9.17
C HIS A 8 -5.36 -10.06 8.59
N VAL A 9 -5.90 -9.02 7.96
CA VAL A 9 -5.10 -8.03 7.24
C VAL A 9 -5.60 -6.61 7.53
N VAL A 10 -4.66 -5.72 7.80
CA VAL A 10 -4.87 -4.28 7.90
C VAL A 10 -4.14 -3.61 6.75
N PHE A 11 -4.88 -2.93 5.89
CA PHE A 11 -4.34 -2.12 4.81
C PHE A 11 -4.22 -0.67 5.25
N SER A 12 -3.25 0.06 4.70
CA SER A 12 -3.16 1.49 4.93
C SER A 12 -2.64 2.21 3.70
N ASP A 13 -3.31 3.28 3.31
CA ASP A 13 -2.66 4.31 2.49
C ASP A 13 -1.56 5.03 3.29
N VAL A 14 -0.71 5.77 2.59
CA VAL A 14 0.37 6.57 3.18
C VAL A 14 0.04 8.05 3.16
N ASP A 15 -0.23 8.64 2.01
CA ASP A 15 -0.23 10.10 1.85
C ASP A 15 -1.59 10.65 2.25
N GLY A 16 -1.67 11.40 3.35
CA GLY A 16 -2.93 11.90 3.94
C GLY A 16 -3.58 10.92 4.94
N THR A 17 -3.06 9.69 4.99
CA THR A 17 -3.48 8.65 5.94
C THR A 17 -2.44 8.42 7.05
N LEU A 18 -1.28 7.85 6.75
CA LEU A 18 -0.21 7.65 7.74
C LEU A 18 0.66 8.91 7.83
N ALA A 19 1.11 9.38 6.68
CA ALA A 19 1.97 10.54 6.52
C ALA A 19 1.14 11.78 6.20
N HIS A 20 1.36 12.84 6.95
CA HIS A 20 0.65 14.11 6.79
C HIS A 20 1.56 15.20 6.25
N TYR A 21 0.97 16.20 5.60
CA TYR A 21 1.69 17.32 4.99
C TYR A 21 1.25 18.66 5.61
N PRO A 22 1.51 18.90 6.91
CA PRO A 22 1.07 20.11 7.56
C PRO A 22 1.70 21.35 6.92
N ALA A 23 0.89 22.38 6.71
CA ALA A 23 1.36 23.68 6.25
C ALA A 23 2.45 24.25 7.18
N LEU A 24 2.36 23.94 8.49
CA LEU A 24 3.28 24.40 9.52
C LEU A 24 3.76 23.24 10.39
N VAL A 25 4.73 22.46 9.89
CA VAL A 25 5.40 21.38 10.66
C VAL A 25 5.87 21.84 12.05
N GLN A 26 6.23 23.12 12.19
CA GLN A 26 6.70 23.72 13.45
C GLN A 26 5.65 23.71 14.57
N GLU A 27 4.35 23.71 14.25
CA GLU A 27 3.31 23.71 15.28
C GLU A 27 3.20 22.39 16.02
N TYR A 28 3.48 21.28 15.34
CA TYR A 28 3.48 19.95 15.96
C TYR A 28 4.60 19.76 16.97
N SER A 29 5.77 20.36 16.73
CA SER A 29 6.88 20.35 17.70
C SER A 29 6.50 21.04 19.01
N LYS A 30 5.58 22.02 18.99
CA LYS A 30 5.12 22.71 20.20
C LYS A 30 4.22 21.85 21.08
N LYS A 31 3.56 20.83 20.52
CA LYS A 31 2.71 19.88 21.27
C LYS A 31 3.50 18.75 21.95
N GLY A 32 4.83 18.76 21.89
CA GLY A 32 5.68 17.73 22.48
C GLY A 32 5.65 16.38 21.75
N LYS A 33 4.96 16.27 20.61
CA LYS A 33 4.96 15.06 19.80
C LYS A 33 6.31 14.88 19.09
N LYS A 34 6.87 13.67 19.22
CA LYS A 34 8.02 13.25 18.42
C LYS A 34 7.53 12.91 17.00
N LEU A 35 7.95 13.72 16.02
CA LEU A 35 7.66 13.51 14.61
C LEU A 35 8.90 13.05 13.85
N LEU A 36 8.70 12.13 12.92
CA LEU A 36 9.67 11.72 11.91
C LEU A 36 9.34 12.42 10.59
N LYS A 37 10.33 13.10 10.01
CA LYS A 37 10.19 13.72 8.68
C LYS A 37 10.55 12.70 7.60
N LEU A 38 9.71 12.59 6.58
CA LEU A 38 9.99 11.79 5.40
C LEU A 38 10.92 12.56 4.44
N PRO A 39 11.70 11.84 3.61
CA PRO A 39 12.36 12.43 2.46
C PRO A 39 11.36 13.17 1.55
N PRO A 40 11.78 14.28 0.91
CA PRO A 40 10.93 15.03 0.00
C PRO A 40 10.46 14.15 -1.16
N SER A 41 9.22 14.34 -1.57
CA SER A 41 8.71 13.77 -2.83
C SER A 41 9.37 14.44 -4.04
N SER A 42 9.05 13.95 -5.25
CA SER A 42 9.46 14.62 -6.49
C SER A 42 8.89 16.04 -6.66
N THR A 43 7.87 16.41 -5.88
CA THR A 43 7.33 17.78 -5.84
C THR A 43 7.97 18.64 -4.74
N GLY A 44 8.91 18.10 -3.98
CA GLY A 44 9.58 18.77 -2.86
C GLY A 44 8.80 18.73 -1.54
N MET A 45 7.61 18.12 -1.51
CA MET A 45 6.81 18.02 -0.29
C MET A 45 7.39 16.97 0.66
N CYS A 46 7.59 17.35 1.92
CA CYS A 46 8.03 16.43 2.98
C CYS A 46 6.83 16.06 3.86
N GLY A 47 6.51 14.76 3.91
CA GLY A 47 5.51 14.25 4.84
C GLY A 47 6.08 14.11 6.25
N VAL A 48 5.21 14.02 7.24
CA VAL A 48 5.56 13.72 8.64
C VAL A 48 4.75 12.55 9.16
N LEU A 49 5.38 11.75 10.03
CA LEU A 49 4.79 10.62 10.75
C LEU A 49 4.98 10.84 12.25
N SER A 50 4.01 10.49 13.09
CA SER A 50 4.26 10.43 14.53
C SER A 50 5.02 9.14 14.89
N LEU A 51 5.87 9.18 15.92
CA LEU A 51 6.47 7.95 16.44
C LEU A 51 5.42 7.01 17.05
N GLU A 52 4.29 7.56 17.51
CA GLU A 52 3.17 6.78 18.01
C GLU A 52 2.51 5.95 16.89
N THR A 53 2.27 6.53 15.72
CA THR A 53 1.79 5.82 14.52
C THR A 53 2.69 4.61 14.21
N LEU A 54 4.01 4.78 14.24
CA LEU A 54 4.96 3.68 14.02
C LEU A 54 4.86 2.57 15.07
N SER A 55 4.71 2.95 16.35
CA SER A 55 4.50 2.02 17.46
C SER A 55 3.19 1.24 17.32
N LEU A 56 2.08 1.92 17.01
CA LEU A 56 0.77 1.30 16.87
C LEU A 56 0.73 0.32 15.69
N CYS A 57 1.30 0.67 14.53
CA CYS A 57 1.43 -0.27 13.41
C CYS A 57 2.25 -1.52 13.78
N SER A 58 3.32 -1.35 14.56
CA SER A 58 4.13 -2.46 15.06
C SER A 58 3.35 -3.37 16.02
N GLN A 59 2.52 -2.78 16.89
CA GLN A 59 1.63 -3.54 17.78
C GLN A 59 0.61 -4.34 16.98
N ILE A 60 -0.05 -3.74 15.98
CA ILE A 60 -1.02 -4.42 15.11
C ILE A 60 -0.42 -5.68 14.51
N ARG A 61 0.79 -5.61 13.95
CA ARG A 61 1.47 -6.76 13.31
C ARG A 61 1.80 -7.92 14.25
N ARG A 62 1.88 -7.64 15.55
CA ARG A 62 2.16 -8.63 16.60
C ARG A 62 0.88 -9.24 17.18
N MET A 63 -0.30 -8.71 16.83
CA MET A 63 -1.57 -9.25 17.30
C MET A 63 -1.78 -10.65 16.75
N PRO A 64 -2.13 -11.64 17.59
CA PRO A 64 -2.46 -12.98 17.14
C PRO A 64 -3.79 -12.98 16.38
N VAL A 65 -3.89 -13.83 15.36
CA VAL A 65 -5.13 -14.20 14.67
C VAL A 65 -5.63 -15.49 15.30
N THR A 66 -6.68 -15.40 16.11
CA THR A 66 -7.29 -16.57 16.76
C THR A 66 -8.42 -17.11 15.90
N ASN A 67 -8.23 -18.30 15.32
CA ASN A 67 -9.31 -19.02 14.67
C ASN A 67 -10.14 -19.71 15.77
N ASN A 68 -11.41 -19.33 15.93
CA ASN A 68 -12.37 -20.01 16.82
C ASN A 68 -12.83 -21.38 16.27
N GLU A 69 -11.96 -22.12 15.57
CA GLU A 69 -12.27 -23.41 14.95
C GLU A 69 -12.55 -24.54 15.97
N ASN A 70 -12.38 -24.30 17.27
CA ASN A 70 -12.61 -25.32 18.30
C ASN A 70 -14.04 -25.38 18.86
N HIS A 71 -15.01 -24.64 18.32
CA HIS A 71 -16.36 -24.65 18.89
C HIS A 71 -17.31 -25.76 18.35
N ASP A 72 -16.90 -26.54 17.35
CA ASP A 72 -17.73 -27.60 16.73
C ASP A 72 -17.38 -29.04 17.15
N SER A 73 -16.45 -29.27 18.09
CA SER A 73 -16.04 -30.63 18.51
C SER A 73 -16.76 -31.20 19.74
N PHE A 74 -17.82 -30.55 20.26
CA PHE A 74 -18.55 -31.06 21.44
C PHE A 74 -19.65 -32.10 21.16
N LEU A 75 -19.68 -32.68 19.96
CA LEU A 75 -20.50 -33.85 19.63
C LEU A 75 -19.66 -34.96 18.99
N GLU A 76 -18.64 -35.46 19.69
CA GLU A 76 -18.01 -36.73 19.32
C GLU A 76 -18.80 -37.92 19.90
N ALA A 77 -19.39 -38.71 19.01
CA ALA A 77 -19.62 -40.13 19.26
C ALA A 77 -18.27 -40.88 19.15
N PRO A 78 -17.99 -41.87 20.02
CA PRO A 78 -16.69 -42.51 20.07
C PRO A 78 -16.53 -43.50 18.91
N LYS A 79 -15.51 -43.32 18.07
CA LYS A 79 -14.96 -44.43 17.26
C LYS A 79 -13.44 -44.46 17.33
N SER A 80 -12.99 -45.66 17.69
CA SER A 80 -11.64 -46.11 17.88
C SER A 80 -10.89 -46.33 16.56
N VAL A 81 -9.56 -46.44 16.72
CA VAL A 81 -8.54 -47.04 15.83
C VAL A 81 -7.67 -46.07 15.01
N GLN A 82 -6.56 -45.68 15.67
CA GLN A 82 -5.15 -45.76 15.23
C GLN A 82 -4.82 -45.65 13.72
N SER A 83 -3.95 -44.68 13.34
CA SER A 83 -2.50 -44.90 13.25
C SER A 83 -1.75 -43.79 12.47
N VAL A 84 -0.58 -43.41 13.02
CA VAL A 84 0.67 -42.94 12.37
C VAL A 84 0.58 -41.83 11.32
N ASN A 85 0.76 -40.58 11.75
CA ASN A 85 1.50 -39.55 10.98
C ASN A 85 2.04 -38.46 11.91
N ALA A 86 3.02 -38.85 12.73
CA ALA A 86 3.83 -37.93 13.51
C ALA A 86 5.04 -37.48 12.66
N ASN A 87 4.99 -36.28 12.08
CA ASN A 87 6.15 -35.38 11.83
C ASN A 87 5.81 -34.16 10.93
N LYS A 88 4.68 -33.49 11.19
CA LYS A 88 4.47 -32.07 10.78
C LYS A 88 4.26 -31.20 12.03
N LYS A 89 5.19 -31.27 12.98
CA LYS A 89 5.43 -30.17 13.93
C LYS A 89 6.17 -29.04 13.21
N SER A 90 5.59 -28.50 12.14
CA SER A 90 6.00 -27.18 11.68
C SER A 90 5.57 -26.22 12.77
N ASN A 91 6.54 -25.56 13.39
CA ASN A 91 6.39 -24.48 14.36
C ASN A 91 5.10 -23.69 14.09
N ALA A 92 4.05 -23.98 14.86
CA ALA A 92 2.83 -23.18 14.88
C ALA A 92 3.13 -21.89 15.64
N ALA A 93 4.09 -21.12 15.15
CA ALA A 93 4.15 -19.70 15.45
C ALA A 93 2.78 -19.17 15.03
N GLY A 94 1.98 -18.76 16.03
CA GLY A 94 0.60 -18.34 15.80
C GLY A 94 0.53 -17.35 14.65
N LYS A 95 -0.48 -17.50 13.78
CA LYS A 95 -0.70 -16.51 12.72
C LYS A 95 -0.89 -15.15 13.39
N THR A 96 -0.21 -14.13 12.89
CA THR A 96 -0.40 -12.74 13.35
C THR A 96 -1.06 -11.92 12.25
N VAL A 97 -1.71 -10.82 12.65
CA VAL A 97 -2.32 -9.87 11.73
C VAL A 97 -1.24 -9.34 10.78
N LYS A 98 -1.56 -9.29 9.48
CA LYS A 98 -0.68 -8.74 8.46
C LYS A 98 -0.97 -7.26 8.27
N PHE A 99 0.08 -6.45 8.22
CA PHE A 99 -0.03 -5.02 7.92
C PHE A 99 0.53 -4.76 6.53
N VAL A 100 -0.25 -4.11 5.68
CA VAL A 100 0.08 -3.86 4.28
C VAL A 100 0.00 -2.38 4.00
N ILE A 101 1.08 -1.82 3.46
CA ILE A 101 1.10 -0.45 2.97
C ILE A 101 0.76 -0.48 1.49
N ILE A 102 -0.22 0.31 1.07
CA ILE A 102 -0.60 0.47 -0.33
C ILE A 102 -0.61 1.95 -0.69
N SER A 103 0.00 2.36 -1.80
CA SER A 103 0.12 3.79 -2.11
C SER A 103 0.12 4.08 -3.62
N GLY A 104 -0.31 5.29 -3.97
CA GLY A 104 -0.12 5.88 -5.30
C GLY A 104 1.32 6.34 -5.61
N MET A 105 2.23 6.23 -4.64
CA MET A 105 3.65 6.58 -4.83
C MET A 105 4.27 5.84 -6.02
N ARG A 106 5.20 6.51 -6.71
CA ARG A 106 6.11 5.86 -7.67
C ARG A 106 6.96 4.82 -6.95
N THR A 107 7.40 3.79 -7.67
CA THR A 107 8.30 2.77 -7.11
C THR A 107 9.51 3.41 -6.42
N ARG A 108 10.25 4.31 -7.11
CA ARG A 108 11.45 4.96 -6.54
C ARG A 108 11.15 5.73 -5.26
N THR A 109 10.03 6.46 -5.23
CA THR A 109 9.60 7.23 -4.06
C THR A 109 9.25 6.32 -2.88
N LEU A 110 8.55 5.21 -3.13
CA LEU A 110 8.31 4.21 -2.09
C LEU A 110 9.64 3.70 -1.53
N LEU A 111 10.56 3.24 -2.37
CA LEU A 111 11.83 2.66 -1.94
C LEU A 111 12.67 3.64 -1.09
N GLN A 112 12.71 4.92 -1.46
CA GLN A 112 13.38 5.97 -0.69
C GLN A 112 12.71 6.22 0.69
N ARG A 113 11.41 6.01 0.80
CA ARG A 113 10.63 6.28 2.02
C ARG A 113 10.53 5.07 2.95
N ILE A 114 10.71 3.84 2.46
CA ILE A 114 10.62 2.62 3.28
C ILE A 114 11.41 2.67 4.61
N PRO A 115 12.65 3.22 4.69
CA PRO A 115 13.34 3.35 5.98
C PRO A 115 12.56 4.14 7.05
N PHE A 116 11.66 5.01 6.63
CA PHE A 116 10.90 5.93 7.48
C PHE A 116 9.45 5.48 7.71
N LEU A 117 8.91 4.62 6.84
CA LEU A 117 7.55 4.09 6.94
C LEU A 117 7.45 3.00 8.04
N PRO A 118 6.23 2.67 8.51
CA PRO A 118 6.03 1.48 9.31
C PRO A 118 6.57 0.22 8.59
N SER A 119 7.14 -0.69 9.36
CA SER A 119 7.48 -2.01 8.84
C SER A 119 6.18 -2.74 8.47
N ALA A 120 6.07 -3.23 7.24
CA ALA A 120 4.88 -3.89 6.70
C ALA A 120 5.21 -5.27 6.13
N ASP A 121 4.24 -6.17 6.15
CA ASP A 121 4.37 -7.52 5.58
C ASP A 121 4.32 -7.49 4.05
N ALA A 122 3.68 -6.48 3.46
CA ALA A 122 3.77 -6.14 2.05
C ALA A 122 3.74 -4.62 1.82
N TYR A 123 4.42 -4.17 0.76
CA TYR A 123 4.40 -2.80 0.27
C TYR A 123 3.92 -2.79 -1.17
N CYS A 124 2.89 -2.01 -1.45
CA CYS A 124 2.28 -1.90 -2.76
C CYS A 124 2.40 -0.44 -3.23
N CYS A 125 2.81 -0.23 -4.48
CA CYS A 125 2.96 1.11 -5.06
C CYS A 125 2.28 1.22 -6.43
N GLU A 126 2.33 2.42 -7.02
CA GLU A 126 1.70 2.72 -8.31
C GLU A 126 0.20 2.41 -8.33
N GLY A 127 -0.47 2.68 -7.21
CA GLY A 127 -1.89 2.40 -7.03
C GLY A 127 -2.22 0.90 -6.97
N GLY A 128 -1.24 0.04 -6.62
CA GLY A 128 -1.41 -1.41 -6.54
C GLY A 128 -0.83 -2.18 -7.74
N GLY A 129 -0.18 -1.50 -8.68
CA GLY A 129 0.40 -2.17 -9.84
C GLY A 129 1.68 -2.95 -9.55
N ARG A 130 2.31 -2.71 -8.40
CA ARG A 130 3.49 -3.48 -7.93
C ARG A 130 3.36 -3.83 -6.46
N ILE A 131 3.82 -5.03 -6.11
CA ILE A 131 3.74 -5.60 -4.76
C ILE A 131 5.11 -6.12 -4.37
N PHE A 132 5.56 -5.77 -3.18
CA PHE A 132 6.84 -6.21 -2.61
C PHE A 132 6.63 -6.81 -1.22
N TYR A 133 7.30 -7.92 -0.92
CA TYR A 133 7.31 -8.54 0.42
C TYR A 133 8.68 -8.39 1.07
N GLN A 134 8.69 -8.33 2.41
CA GLN A 134 9.93 -8.41 3.17
C GLN A 134 10.49 -9.83 3.15
N ILE A 135 11.76 -9.96 2.81
CA ILE A 135 12.56 -11.18 2.98
C ILE A 135 13.60 -10.93 4.07
N PRO A 136 13.76 -11.82 5.05
CA PRO A 136 14.86 -11.73 6.02
C PRO A 136 16.21 -11.69 5.29
N VAL A 137 17.08 -10.75 5.67
CA VAL A 137 18.49 -10.85 5.28
C VAL A 137 19.08 -12.02 6.07
N GLY A 138 19.43 -13.10 5.38
CA GLY A 138 20.18 -14.19 6.00
C GLY A 138 21.43 -13.61 6.67
N LYS A 139 21.87 -14.21 7.80
CA LYS A 139 23.16 -13.81 8.40
C LYS A 139 24.22 -13.86 7.28
N PRO A 140 24.98 -12.78 7.04
CA PRO A 140 26.04 -12.82 6.05
C PRO A 140 26.91 -14.03 6.34
N LYS A 141 27.09 -14.90 5.35
CA LYS A 141 28.04 -16.00 5.50
C LYS A 141 29.41 -15.34 5.68
N ASN A 142 30.16 -15.74 6.71
CA ASN A 142 31.46 -15.14 7.05
C ASN A 142 32.31 -14.93 5.79
N GLY A 143 32.52 -13.66 5.41
CA GLY A 143 33.32 -13.28 4.23
C GLY A 143 32.55 -12.72 3.03
N GLU A 144 31.22 -12.81 2.97
CA GLU A 144 30.43 -12.10 1.96
C GLU A 144 30.20 -10.65 2.38
N THR A 145 31.00 -9.73 1.84
CA THR A 145 30.66 -8.31 1.79
C THR A 145 29.40 -8.18 0.93
N THR A 146 28.26 -7.91 1.56
CA THR A 146 27.05 -7.51 0.81
C THR A 146 27.33 -6.13 0.21
N SER A 147 27.77 -6.08 -1.04
CA SER A 147 27.82 -4.83 -1.78
C SER A 147 26.41 -4.25 -1.79
N ILE A 148 26.29 -3.08 -1.18
CA ILE A 148 25.11 -2.24 -1.25
C ILE A 148 25.00 -1.87 -2.72
N ILE A 149 23.83 -2.08 -3.33
CA ILE A 149 23.59 -1.69 -4.73
C ILE A 149 23.83 -0.19 -4.80
N ASP A 150 24.92 0.19 -5.46
CA ASP A 150 25.22 1.58 -5.78
C ASP A 150 24.29 2.00 -6.93
N ASP A 151 23.74 3.21 -6.87
CA ASP A 151 22.77 3.78 -7.83
C ASP A 151 23.44 4.11 -9.20
N SER A 152 24.59 3.47 -9.49
CA SER A 152 25.46 3.76 -10.64
C SER A 152 25.01 3.10 -11.95
N GLY A 153 23.98 2.26 -11.93
CA GLY A 153 23.43 1.67 -13.15
C GLY A 153 24.37 0.70 -13.88
N GLU A 154 25.42 0.18 -13.21
CA GLU A 154 26.24 -0.89 -13.77
C GLU A 154 25.54 -2.24 -13.63
N GLU A 155 25.60 -3.01 -14.72
CA GLU A 155 24.86 -4.25 -14.93
C GLU A 155 25.20 -5.31 -13.89
N ALA A 156 24.24 -5.60 -12.99
CA ALA A 156 24.25 -6.84 -12.25
C ALA A 156 24.10 -8.02 -13.22
N ASP A 157 24.93 -9.05 -13.04
CA ASP A 157 24.99 -10.28 -13.85
C ASP A 157 23.61 -10.78 -14.31
N VAL A 158 23.47 -10.86 -15.64
CA VAL A 158 22.20 -11.05 -16.37
C VAL A 158 21.52 -12.40 -16.09
N GLU A 159 22.23 -13.40 -15.58
CA GLU A 159 21.69 -14.76 -15.35
C GLU A 159 20.96 -14.94 -14.01
N ASN A 160 21.14 -14.03 -13.04
CA ASN A 160 20.36 -14.01 -11.81
C ASN A 160 19.78 -12.61 -11.62
N LYS A 161 18.84 -12.21 -12.50
CA LYS A 161 17.97 -11.04 -12.33
C LYS A 161 17.07 -11.20 -11.09
N THR A 162 17.67 -11.17 -9.91
CA THR A 162 17.03 -10.76 -8.66
C THR A 162 16.85 -9.25 -8.76
N MET A 163 16.00 -8.82 -9.70
CA MET A 163 15.63 -7.43 -9.85
C MET A 163 14.99 -6.97 -8.54
N GLY A 164 15.60 -5.99 -7.90
CA GLY A 164 14.93 -5.19 -6.88
C GLY A 164 15.18 -5.58 -5.44
N THR A 165 16.39 -5.99 -5.07
CA THR A 165 16.82 -5.92 -3.67
C THR A 165 16.98 -4.46 -3.27
N ALA A 166 15.92 -3.77 -2.87
CA ALA A 166 16.10 -2.48 -2.20
C ALA A 166 16.63 -2.76 -0.80
N LEU A 167 17.87 -2.34 -0.52
CA LEU A 167 18.36 -2.19 0.86
C LEU A 167 17.95 -0.79 1.29
N PRO A 168 16.90 -0.62 2.12
CA PRO A 168 16.64 0.68 2.71
C PRO A 168 17.92 1.16 3.44
N GLU A 169 18.38 2.38 3.15
CA GLU A 169 19.51 2.97 3.88
C GLU A 169 19.23 2.88 5.39
N ILE A 170 20.22 2.40 6.13
CA ILE A 170 20.12 2.24 7.58
C ILE A 170 20.01 3.64 8.18
N TYR A 171 18.82 3.97 8.67
CA TYR A 171 18.67 5.16 9.50
C TYR A 171 19.07 4.79 10.94
N GLU A 172 20.23 5.30 11.39
CA GLU A 172 20.79 5.01 12.73
C GLU A 172 19.92 5.50 13.90
N SER A 173 18.85 6.26 13.64
CA SER A 173 17.86 6.54 14.68
C SER A 173 16.92 5.34 14.77
N ARG A 174 17.21 4.40 15.68
CA ARG A 174 16.21 3.70 16.52
C ARG A 174 16.89 2.59 17.34
N ASN A 175 17.43 2.98 18.49
CA ASN A 175 17.64 2.07 19.62
C ASN A 175 16.45 2.08 20.61
N GLU A 176 15.38 2.83 20.32
CA GLU A 176 14.20 2.98 21.18
C GLU A 176 13.00 2.23 20.56
N GLU A 177 12.74 1.02 21.07
CA GLU A 177 11.47 0.23 21.15
C GLU A 177 10.53 0.05 19.93
N GLY A 178 10.77 0.66 18.77
CA GLY A 178 9.86 0.61 17.62
C GLY A 178 10.52 0.50 16.24
N ALA A 179 11.84 0.25 16.18
CA ALA A 179 12.53 0.02 14.92
C ALA A 179 12.11 -1.28 14.24
N VAL A 180 12.20 -1.27 12.91
CA VAL A 180 12.30 -2.51 12.13
C VAL A 180 13.30 -3.43 12.83
N GLN A 181 12.84 -4.58 13.30
CA GLN A 181 13.72 -5.60 13.85
C GLN A 181 14.51 -6.22 12.69
N GLY A 182 15.74 -5.75 12.50
CA GLY A 182 16.71 -6.34 11.59
C GLY A 182 16.63 -5.82 10.15
N HIS A 183 17.72 -6.06 9.43
CA HIS A 183 17.79 -5.76 8.01
C HIS A 183 16.86 -6.70 7.23
N PHE A 184 16.02 -6.12 6.37
CA PHE A 184 15.22 -6.86 5.41
C PHE A 184 15.56 -6.43 4.00
N ARG A 185 15.26 -7.31 3.06
CA ARG A 185 15.26 -7.04 1.61
C ARG A 185 13.82 -7.06 1.13
N LEU A 186 13.57 -6.44 0.00
CA LEU A 186 12.29 -6.56 -0.68
C LEU A 186 12.37 -7.58 -1.82
N GLN A 187 11.32 -8.38 -1.98
CA GLN A 187 11.09 -9.20 -3.16
C GLN A 187 9.83 -8.73 -3.85
N GLU A 188 9.90 -8.48 -5.16
CA GLU A 188 8.69 -8.25 -5.94
C GLU A 188 7.88 -9.54 -6.09
N ASP A 189 6.55 -9.42 -6.07
CA ASP A 189 5.63 -10.51 -6.36
C ASP A 189 5.66 -10.86 -7.86
N MET A 190 6.29 -11.99 -8.20
CA MET A 190 6.42 -12.41 -9.59
C MET A 190 5.11 -12.92 -10.22
N GLU A 191 4.14 -13.39 -9.41
CA GLU A 191 2.83 -13.79 -9.92
C GLU A 191 2.03 -12.56 -10.32
N TRP A 192 1.98 -11.54 -9.45
CA TRP A 192 1.36 -10.26 -9.75
C TRP A 192 2.03 -9.56 -10.94
N ARG A 193 3.38 -9.54 -10.96
CA ARG A 193 4.16 -8.99 -12.06
C ARG A 193 3.82 -9.66 -13.39
N LYS A 194 3.62 -10.98 -13.41
CA LYS A 194 3.21 -11.70 -14.63
C LYS A 194 1.83 -11.26 -15.11
N ILE A 195 0.87 -11.03 -14.19
CA ILE A 195 -0.48 -10.55 -14.53
C ILE A 195 -0.39 -9.15 -15.17
N MET A 196 0.35 -8.24 -14.55
CA MET A 196 0.50 -6.87 -15.03
C MET A 196 1.38 -6.77 -16.29
N GLY A 197 2.35 -7.66 -16.46
CA GLY A 197 3.23 -7.74 -17.63
C GLY A 197 2.54 -8.28 -18.89
N HIS A 198 1.27 -8.68 -18.80
CA HIS A 198 0.50 -9.09 -19.97
C HIS A 198 0.29 -7.90 -20.94
N VAL A 199 0.24 -8.17 -22.25
CA VAL A 199 0.07 -7.14 -23.29
C VAL A 199 -1.25 -6.39 -23.19
N SER A 200 -2.28 -7.00 -22.60
CA SER A 200 -3.56 -6.31 -22.30
C SER A 200 -3.50 -5.40 -21.07
N ALA A 201 -2.36 -5.34 -20.38
CA ALA A 201 -2.11 -4.53 -19.19
C ALA A 201 -0.92 -3.59 -19.45
N ALA A 202 0.16 -3.68 -18.68
CA ALA A 202 1.35 -2.84 -18.82
C ALA A 202 2.39 -3.39 -19.82
N GLY A 203 2.28 -4.65 -20.26
CA GLY A 203 3.25 -5.29 -21.15
C GLY A 203 4.57 -5.68 -20.45
N PRO A 204 5.39 -6.56 -21.07
CA PRO A 204 6.59 -7.11 -20.44
C PRO A 204 7.65 -6.05 -20.17
N ASP A 205 7.81 -5.10 -21.11
CA ASP A 205 8.77 -3.99 -21.02
C ASP A 205 8.24 -2.81 -20.22
N GLY A 206 6.94 -2.81 -19.91
CA GLY A 206 6.31 -1.74 -19.15
C GLY A 206 6.89 -1.57 -17.76
N TYR A 207 7.33 -2.68 -17.16
CA TYR A 207 7.90 -2.73 -15.81
C TYR A 207 9.26 -2.05 -15.64
N ASP A 208 9.92 -1.69 -16.74
CA ASP A 208 11.15 -0.93 -16.69
C ASP A 208 10.85 0.57 -16.83
N GLY A 209 10.83 1.25 -15.68
CA GLY A 209 10.59 2.67 -15.57
C GLY A 209 11.63 3.55 -16.29
N ILE A 210 12.74 2.98 -16.77
CA ILE A 210 13.83 3.65 -17.50
C ILE A 210 13.58 3.62 -19.01
N VAL A 211 12.84 2.63 -19.51
CA VAL A 211 12.58 2.47 -20.95
C VAL A 211 11.74 3.64 -21.46
N ASP A 212 12.12 4.21 -22.60
CA ASP A 212 11.35 5.28 -23.24
C ASP A 212 9.93 4.82 -23.59
N ILE A 213 8.94 5.70 -23.42
CA ILE A 213 7.53 5.35 -23.63
C ILE A 213 7.22 4.90 -25.07
N GLN A 214 8.03 5.31 -26.06
CA GLN A 214 7.89 4.86 -27.44
C GLN A 214 8.24 3.38 -27.63
N LYS A 215 9.03 2.81 -26.71
CA LYS A 215 9.50 1.42 -26.75
C LYS A 215 8.72 0.49 -25.83
N ARG A 216 7.86 1.01 -24.95
CA ARG A 216 7.09 0.18 -24.02
C ARG A 216 5.90 -0.46 -24.71
N ASP A 217 5.85 -1.79 -24.73
CA ASP A 217 4.69 -2.53 -25.23
C ASP A 217 3.55 -2.58 -24.22
N GLY A 218 2.35 -2.95 -24.66
CA GLY A 218 1.17 -3.11 -23.82
C GLY A 218 0.10 -2.04 -24.00
N LEU A 219 -1.12 -2.36 -23.54
CA LEU A 219 -2.31 -1.52 -23.68
C LEU A 219 -2.13 -0.16 -22.99
N LEU A 220 -1.58 -0.15 -21.77
CA LEU A 220 -1.35 1.07 -20.99
C LEU A 220 -0.49 2.06 -21.77
N TRP A 221 0.65 1.61 -22.27
CA TRP A 221 1.62 2.48 -22.95
C TRP A 221 1.18 2.86 -24.37
N SER A 222 0.44 1.97 -25.04
CA SER A 222 -0.24 2.31 -26.30
C SER A 222 -1.22 3.46 -26.11
N PHE A 223 -2.00 3.44 -25.02
CA PHE A 223 -2.90 4.52 -24.68
C PHE A 223 -2.13 5.80 -24.28
N ALA A 224 -1.07 5.69 -23.49
CA ALA A 224 -0.23 6.82 -23.12
C ALA A 224 0.34 7.54 -24.36
N ARG A 225 0.86 6.79 -25.35
CA ARG A 225 1.31 7.34 -26.63
C ARG A 225 0.19 8.03 -27.41
N LYS A 226 -1.03 7.47 -27.38
CA LYS A 226 -2.20 8.11 -28.00
C LYS A 226 -2.49 9.46 -27.36
N LEU A 227 -2.47 9.56 -26.03
CA LEU A 227 -2.67 10.83 -25.32
C LEU A 227 -1.58 11.86 -25.66
N VAL A 228 -0.31 11.45 -25.74
CA VAL A 228 0.78 12.34 -26.19
C VAL A 228 0.54 12.85 -27.61
N LYS A 229 0.12 11.99 -28.55
CA LYS A 229 -0.25 12.39 -29.92
C LYS A 229 -1.43 13.36 -29.95
N MET A 230 -2.36 13.24 -29.01
CA MET A 230 -3.47 14.18 -28.81
C MET A 230 -3.02 15.49 -28.14
N GLY A 231 -1.73 15.64 -27.79
CA GLY A 231 -1.14 16.83 -27.18
C GLY A 231 -1.32 16.91 -25.67
N TRP A 232 -1.51 15.78 -24.97
CA TRP A 232 -1.53 15.75 -23.51
C TRP A 232 -0.11 15.66 -22.96
N VAL A 233 0.17 16.41 -21.90
CA VAL A 233 1.40 16.27 -21.12
C VAL A 233 1.19 15.20 -20.07
N ILE A 234 1.95 14.12 -20.18
CA ILE A 234 1.88 12.98 -19.26
C ILE A 234 3.19 12.84 -18.49
N ASP A 235 3.10 12.25 -17.31
CA ASP A 235 4.20 11.91 -16.43
C ASP A 235 4.22 10.39 -16.26
N TYR A 236 5.20 9.75 -16.90
CA TYR A 236 5.43 8.31 -16.87
C TYR A 236 6.75 7.96 -16.17
N SER A 237 7.49 8.96 -15.70
CA SER A 237 8.84 8.76 -15.17
C SER A 237 8.79 8.02 -13.84
N GLY A 238 9.49 6.89 -13.76
CA GLY A 238 9.54 6.05 -12.57
C GLY A 238 8.28 5.24 -12.28
N TYR A 239 7.34 5.18 -13.24
CA TYR A 239 6.22 4.25 -13.21
C TYR A 239 6.46 3.07 -14.14
N GLY A 240 6.08 1.87 -13.71
CA GLY A 240 6.07 0.66 -14.53
C GLY A 240 4.66 0.16 -14.93
N THR A 241 3.64 0.54 -14.17
CA THR A 241 2.27 0.01 -14.28
C THR A 241 1.20 1.10 -14.21
N CYS A 242 1.63 2.35 -14.27
CA CYS A 242 0.76 3.52 -14.21
C CYS A 242 1.38 4.66 -15.05
N PHE A 243 0.59 5.65 -15.44
CA PHE A 243 1.11 6.96 -15.78
C PHE A 243 0.12 8.03 -15.33
N ARG A 244 0.62 9.23 -15.11
CA ARG A 244 -0.14 10.35 -14.56
C ARG A 244 -0.32 11.44 -15.61
N VAL A 245 -1.52 12.01 -15.68
CA VAL A 245 -1.77 13.29 -16.35
C VAL A 245 -1.98 14.33 -15.25
N HIS A 246 -1.31 15.48 -15.30
CA HIS A 246 -1.43 16.51 -14.27
C HIS A 246 -2.08 17.76 -14.85
N ARG A 247 -3.22 18.20 -14.30
CA ARG A 247 -4.01 19.34 -14.83
C ARG A 247 -3.18 20.61 -14.94
N GLY A 248 -2.47 20.96 -13.87
CA GLY A 248 -1.60 22.15 -13.84
C GLY A 248 -0.38 22.14 -14.76
N LYS A 249 -0.05 21.00 -15.39
CA LYS A 249 1.11 20.87 -16.31
C LYS A 249 0.72 20.89 -17.78
N GLN A 250 -0.58 20.99 -18.10
CA GLN A 250 -1.02 20.97 -19.50
C GLN A 250 -0.67 22.29 -20.20
N LEU A 251 -0.17 22.23 -21.43
CA LEU A 251 0.25 23.41 -22.21
C LEU A 251 -0.94 24.25 -22.70
N HIS A 252 -2.04 23.58 -23.05
CA HIS A 252 -3.25 24.25 -23.54
C HIS A 252 -4.23 24.51 -22.38
N LYS A 253 -4.62 25.78 -22.19
CA LYS A 253 -5.58 26.18 -21.13
C LYS A 253 -6.90 25.40 -21.17
N ALA A 254 -7.40 25.06 -22.36
CA ALA A 254 -8.62 24.25 -22.50
C ALA A 254 -8.49 22.91 -21.75
N LYS A 255 -7.32 22.24 -21.86
CA LYS A 255 -7.01 20.98 -21.17
C LYS A 255 -6.75 21.13 -19.67
N GLN A 256 -6.71 22.36 -19.17
CA GLN A 256 -6.65 22.64 -17.73
C GLN A 256 -8.04 22.81 -17.12
N SER A 257 -9.11 22.83 -17.92
CA SER A 257 -10.48 22.95 -17.40
C SER A 257 -10.84 21.72 -16.56
N LYS A 258 -11.58 21.97 -15.47
CA LYS A 258 -12.01 20.92 -14.54
C LYS A 258 -12.89 19.88 -15.24
N GLU A 259 -13.81 20.32 -16.10
CA GLU A 259 -14.72 19.45 -16.86
C GLU A 259 -13.98 18.47 -17.78
N ILE A 260 -13.06 18.97 -18.63
CA ILE A 260 -12.29 18.11 -19.53
C ILE A 260 -11.45 17.12 -18.71
N PHE A 261 -10.89 17.57 -17.59
CA PHE A 261 -9.97 16.75 -16.80
C PHE A 261 -10.68 15.69 -15.96
N ASP A 262 -11.80 16.03 -15.32
CA ASP A 262 -12.51 15.16 -14.39
C ASP A 262 -13.53 14.27 -15.11
N VAL A 263 -13.97 14.64 -16.32
CA VAL A 263 -15.01 13.92 -17.07
C VAL A 263 -14.49 13.40 -18.41
N GLU A 264 -14.03 14.27 -19.31
CA GLU A 264 -13.70 13.85 -20.69
C GLU A 264 -12.47 12.94 -20.75
N LEU A 265 -11.39 13.31 -20.05
CA LEU A 265 -10.12 12.59 -20.08
C LEU A 265 -10.26 11.14 -19.56
N PRO A 266 -10.91 10.88 -18.40
CA PRO A 266 -11.26 9.52 -17.95
C PRO A 266 -12.09 8.71 -18.97
N ASN A 267 -12.94 9.38 -19.76
CA ASN A 267 -13.77 8.75 -20.78
C ASN A 267 -12.99 8.36 -22.06
N LEU A 268 -11.76 8.88 -22.23
CA LEU A 268 -10.90 8.47 -23.36
C LEU A 268 -10.24 7.10 -23.16
N LYS A 269 -10.26 6.55 -21.94
CA LYS A 269 -9.57 5.28 -21.64
C LYS A 269 -10.20 4.12 -22.43
N PRO A 270 -9.39 3.24 -23.05
CA PRO A 270 -9.89 2.02 -23.65
C PRO A 270 -10.36 1.01 -22.57
N ALA A 271 -11.19 0.05 -22.98
CA ALA A 271 -11.47 -1.13 -22.16
C ALA A 271 -10.17 -1.87 -21.82
N GLY A 272 -10.07 -2.41 -20.60
CA GLY A 272 -8.84 -3.01 -20.06
C GLY A 272 -7.98 -2.05 -19.23
N LEU A 273 -8.31 -0.75 -19.20
CA LEU A 273 -7.68 0.23 -18.31
C LEU A 273 -8.70 0.83 -17.34
N ALA A 274 -8.22 1.16 -16.16
CA ALA A 274 -8.92 1.94 -15.15
C ALA A 274 -8.20 3.29 -14.94
N CYS A 275 -8.85 4.18 -14.20
CA CYS A 275 -8.24 5.43 -13.79
C CYS A 275 -8.76 5.91 -12.44
N SER A 276 -7.94 6.68 -11.73
CA SER A 276 -8.32 7.39 -10.51
C SER A 276 -7.95 8.86 -10.60
N THR A 277 -8.75 9.71 -9.99
CA THR A 277 -8.50 11.14 -9.88
C THR A 277 -8.01 11.46 -8.46
N ASN A 278 -6.94 12.25 -8.34
CA ASN A 278 -6.38 12.67 -7.04
C ASN A 278 -5.59 13.99 -7.23
N LEU A 279 -5.85 15.00 -6.40
CA LEU A 279 -5.11 16.28 -6.35
C LEU A 279 -4.90 16.94 -7.73
N GLY A 280 -5.94 16.93 -8.58
CA GLY A 280 -5.86 17.50 -9.94
C GLY A 280 -4.99 16.69 -10.91
N CYS A 281 -4.80 15.41 -10.62
CA CYS A 281 -4.15 14.43 -11.47
C CYS A 281 -5.14 13.32 -11.86
N VAL A 282 -4.97 12.75 -13.04
CA VAL A 282 -5.62 11.48 -13.43
C VAL A 282 -4.52 10.45 -13.60
N ASP A 283 -4.58 9.39 -12.82
CA ASP A 283 -3.72 8.22 -12.95
C ASP A 283 -4.43 7.18 -13.82
N PHE A 284 -3.74 6.66 -14.82
CA PHE A 284 -4.21 5.56 -15.65
C PHE A 284 -3.38 4.31 -15.38
N TYR A 285 -4.05 3.18 -15.22
CA TYR A 285 -3.43 1.90 -14.90
C TYR A 285 -4.26 0.73 -15.48
N PRO A 286 -3.69 -0.49 -15.61
CA PRO A 286 -4.47 -1.66 -16.01
C PRO A 286 -5.68 -1.86 -15.09
N ASP A 287 -6.83 -2.26 -15.62
CA ASP A 287 -8.05 -2.46 -14.83
C ASP A 287 -7.92 -3.53 -13.72
N ARG A 288 -6.99 -4.47 -13.90
CA ARG A 288 -6.59 -5.47 -12.88
C ARG A 288 -5.76 -4.89 -11.74
N SER A 289 -5.17 -3.71 -11.92
CA SER A 289 -4.47 -2.95 -10.87
C SER A 289 -5.52 -2.19 -10.02
N GLY A 290 -5.10 -1.15 -9.30
CA GLY A 290 -5.96 -0.40 -8.39
C GLY A 290 -5.89 -0.93 -6.97
N LYS A 291 -6.13 -0.04 -5.99
CA LYS A 291 -5.93 -0.35 -4.57
C LYS A 291 -6.77 -1.55 -4.12
N LYS A 292 -8.05 -1.57 -4.50
CA LYS A 292 -8.98 -2.68 -4.20
C LYS A 292 -8.47 -4.03 -4.72
N ASN A 293 -8.16 -4.14 -6.01
CA ASN A 293 -7.76 -5.42 -6.61
C ASN A 293 -6.42 -5.92 -6.03
N CYS A 294 -5.49 -4.99 -5.76
CA CYS A 294 -4.26 -5.30 -5.06
C CYS A 294 -4.52 -5.82 -3.63
N CYS A 295 -5.43 -5.20 -2.89
CA CYS A 295 -5.85 -5.67 -1.56
C CYS A 295 -6.44 -7.08 -1.63
N GLU A 296 -7.32 -7.37 -2.60
CA GLU A 296 -7.91 -8.71 -2.79
C GLU A 296 -6.82 -9.77 -3.02
N PHE A 297 -5.86 -9.49 -3.90
CA PHE A 297 -4.75 -10.39 -4.20
C PHE A 297 -3.86 -10.65 -2.96
N VAL A 298 -3.45 -9.59 -2.26
CA VAL A 298 -2.58 -9.70 -1.08
C VAL A 298 -3.32 -10.36 0.10
N ALA A 299 -4.60 -10.04 0.31
CA ALA A 299 -5.43 -10.65 1.33
C ALA A 299 -5.53 -12.18 1.14
N ALA A 300 -5.81 -12.62 -0.08
CA ALA A 300 -5.86 -14.03 -0.42
C ALA A 300 -4.51 -14.73 -0.15
N LYS A 301 -3.39 -14.09 -0.51
CA LYS A 301 -2.04 -14.62 -0.26
C LYS A 301 -1.72 -14.74 1.24
N PHE A 302 -2.29 -13.88 2.08
CA PHE A 302 -2.20 -13.96 3.53
C PHE A 302 -3.29 -14.84 4.18
N GLY A 303 -4.11 -15.51 3.38
CA GLY A 303 -5.12 -16.45 3.84
C GLY A 303 -6.34 -15.79 4.48
N ALA A 304 -6.67 -14.55 4.10
CA ALA A 304 -7.98 -13.98 4.38
C ALA A 304 -9.01 -14.50 3.36
N GLU A 305 -10.21 -14.85 3.82
CA GLU A 305 -11.28 -15.38 2.96
C GLU A 305 -11.88 -14.30 2.06
N SER A 306 -12.12 -13.12 2.62
CA SER A 306 -12.67 -11.97 1.90
C SER A 306 -12.29 -10.65 2.59
N LEU A 307 -12.22 -9.57 1.80
CA LEU A 307 -11.95 -8.23 2.34
C LEU A 307 -13.04 -7.78 3.32
N SER A 308 -14.31 -8.08 3.01
CA SER A 308 -15.48 -7.62 3.77
C SER A 308 -15.62 -8.26 5.15
N GLU A 309 -14.91 -9.36 5.41
CA GLU A 309 -15.06 -10.15 6.64
C GLU A 309 -13.82 -10.09 7.55
N SER A 310 -12.63 -10.11 6.93
CA SER A 310 -11.37 -10.29 7.65
C SER A 310 -10.35 -9.19 7.39
N CYS A 311 -10.73 -8.11 6.70
CA CYS A 311 -9.82 -7.00 6.42
C CYS A 311 -10.40 -5.65 6.84
N VAL A 312 -9.53 -4.78 7.32
CA VAL A 312 -9.83 -3.36 7.54
C VAL A 312 -8.79 -2.50 6.84
N CYS A 313 -9.13 -1.24 6.57
CA CYS A 313 -8.19 -0.32 5.95
C CYS A 313 -8.17 1.06 6.62
N LEU A 314 -7.09 1.80 6.41
CA LEU A 314 -6.99 3.24 6.67
C LEU A 314 -6.81 3.97 5.33
N CYS A 315 -7.54 5.07 5.12
CA CYS A 315 -7.53 5.84 3.87
C CYS A 315 -8.12 7.26 4.04
N ASP A 316 -7.90 8.16 3.08
CA ASP A 316 -8.34 9.57 3.19
C ASP A 316 -8.95 10.21 1.93
N ASP A 317 -8.74 9.66 0.73
CA ASP A 317 -9.12 10.30 -0.54
C ASP A 317 -9.93 9.40 -1.49
N ASP A 318 -10.44 9.97 -2.58
CA ASP A 318 -11.36 9.31 -3.53
C ASP A 318 -10.80 8.04 -4.16
N ASN A 319 -9.49 8.00 -4.43
CA ASN A 319 -8.84 6.83 -5.01
C ASN A 319 -8.78 5.62 -4.05
N ASP A 320 -9.21 5.79 -2.79
CA ASP A 320 -9.36 4.72 -1.81
C ASP A 320 -10.80 4.20 -1.67
N LEU A 321 -11.81 4.87 -2.23
CA LEU A 321 -13.22 4.53 -1.98
C LEU A 321 -13.57 3.08 -2.33
N GLU A 322 -12.99 2.53 -3.40
CA GLU A 322 -13.19 1.12 -3.76
C GLU A 322 -12.58 0.16 -2.74
N MET A 323 -11.39 0.47 -2.20
CA MET A 323 -10.75 -0.32 -1.15
C MET A 323 -11.56 -0.22 0.16
N ALA A 324 -11.96 1.00 0.52
CA ALA A 324 -12.76 1.29 1.71
C ALA A 324 -14.11 0.57 1.69
N GLY A 325 -14.79 0.59 0.54
CA GLY A 325 -16.06 -0.09 0.32
C GLY A 325 -15.96 -1.62 0.27
N ALA A 326 -14.77 -2.17 -0.05
CA ALA A 326 -14.54 -3.62 -0.10
C ALA A 326 -14.15 -4.21 1.26
N CYS A 327 -13.43 -3.45 2.11
CA CYS A 327 -13.04 -3.90 3.44
C CYS A 327 -14.23 -3.96 4.42
N ARG A 328 -14.09 -4.73 5.50
CA ARG A 328 -15.09 -4.80 6.58
C ARG A 328 -15.39 -3.43 7.17
N ARG A 329 -14.33 -2.68 7.46
CA ARG A 329 -14.35 -1.30 7.94
C ARG A 329 -13.19 -0.52 7.34
N ALA A 330 -13.42 0.77 7.12
CA ALA A 330 -12.39 1.74 6.78
C ALA A 330 -12.33 2.81 7.87
N PHE A 331 -11.14 3.20 8.28
CA PHE A 331 -10.90 4.29 9.21
C PHE A 331 -10.28 5.48 8.46
N ILE A 332 -10.89 6.65 8.62
CA ILE A 332 -10.62 7.81 7.80
C ILE A 332 -10.06 8.91 8.70
N PRO A 333 -8.73 9.06 8.79
CA PRO A 333 -8.09 10.05 9.66
C PRO A 333 -8.14 11.47 9.11
N SER A 334 -8.46 11.65 7.84
CA SER A 334 -8.73 12.96 7.26
C SER A 334 -9.67 12.80 6.07
N VAL A 335 -10.41 13.85 5.73
CA VAL A 335 -11.33 13.83 4.58
C VAL A 335 -10.79 14.78 3.54
N ALA A 336 -10.25 14.23 2.45
CA ALA A 336 -9.65 15.00 1.37
C ALA A 336 -10.67 15.52 0.35
N SER A 337 -11.89 14.96 0.32
CA SER A 337 -12.89 15.24 -0.73
C SER A 337 -14.34 15.27 -0.22
N GLU A 338 -15.21 15.93 -1.00
CA GLU A 338 -16.67 15.95 -0.78
C GLU A 338 -17.27 14.55 -0.99
N SER A 339 -16.79 13.82 -1.99
CA SER A 339 -17.20 12.43 -2.27
C SER A 339 -16.88 11.47 -1.14
N MET A 340 -15.73 11.62 -0.47
CA MET A 340 -15.40 10.86 0.73
C MET A 340 -16.34 11.21 1.89
N SER A 341 -16.66 12.51 2.06
CA SER A 341 -17.67 12.95 3.04
C SER A 341 -19.04 12.30 2.78
N ASP A 342 -19.48 12.31 1.52
CA ASP A 342 -20.74 11.70 1.10
C ASP A 342 -20.75 10.18 1.32
N ALA A 343 -19.62 9.51 1.06
CA ALA A 343 -19.47 8.09 1.31
C ALA A 343 -19.62 7.78 2.81
N ILE A 344 -18.95 8.53 3.68
CA ILE A 344 -19.06 8.40 5.14
C ILE A 344 -20.52 8.56 5.58
N ASN A 345 -21.19 9.61 5.11
CA ASN A 345 -22.59 9.89 5.46
C ASN A 345 -23.54 8.76 5.01
N LYS A 346 -23.25 8.10 3.88
CA LYS A 346 -24.02 6.97 3.37
C LYS A 346 -23.77 5.66 4.12
N SER A 347 -22.64 5.52 4.81
CA SER A 347 -22.24 4.25 5.46
C SER A 347 -21.40 4.47 6.74
N PRO A 348 -21.94 5.19 7.75
CA PRO A 348 -21.18 5.60 8.94
C PRO A 348 -20.72 4.42 9.81
N ASP A 349 -21.40 3.28 9.75
CA ASP A 349 -21.01 2.06 10.48
C ASP A 349 -19.82 1.32 9.85
N ARG A 350 -19.51 1.63 8.59
CA ARG A 350 -18.42 1.00 7.83
C ARG A 350 -17.25 1.96 7.61
N LEU A 351 -17.54 3.23 7.37
CA LEU A 351 -16.57 4.29 7.09
C LEU A 351 -16.49 5.21 8.31
N ILE A 352 -15.47 5.01 9.14
CA ILE A 352 -15.35 5.62 10.46
C ILE A 352 -14.40 6.81 10.37
N LEU A 353 -14.95 8.01 10.45
CA LEU A 353 -14.19 9.25 10.54
C LEU A 353 -13.56 9.39 11.94
N THR A 354 -12.23 9.52 12.01
CA THR A 354 -11.54 9.69 13.31
C THR A 354 -11.06 11.12 13.55
N CYS A 355 -10.96 11.96 12.52
CA CYS A 355 -10.71 13.38 12.73
C CYS A 355 -11.96 14.12 13.22
N ASN A 356 -11.73 15.13 14.05
CA ASN A 356 -12.74 16.10 14.48
C ASN A 356 -12.05 17.44 14.78
N THR A 357 -12.78 18.39 15.38
CA THR A 357 -12.25 19.72 15.70
C THR A 357 -11.04 19.71 16.64
N ASN A 358 -10.84 18.63 17.40
CA ASN A 358 -9.79 18.51 18.41
C ASN A 358 -8.70 17.49 18.01
N ILE A 359 -8.98 16.61 17.05
CA ILE A 359 -8.12 15.50 16.64
C ILE A 359 -7.94 15.59 15.12
N THR A 360 -6.75 15.97 14.68
CA THR A 360 -6.44 16.18 13.25
C THR A 360 -5.11 15.52 12.87
N GLU A 361 -4.92 15.28 11.58
CA GLU A 361 -3.67 14.76 11.02
C GLU A 361 -3.13 13.53 11.79
N THR A 362 -1.89 13.58 12.29
CA THR A 362 -1.27 12.47 13.01
C THR A 362 -2.05 12.04 14.26
N ASP A 363 -2.74 12.95 14.96
CA ASP A 363 -3.61 12.59 16.08
C ASP A 363 -4.79 11.72 15.63
N ALA A 364 -5.36 12.03 14.47
CA ALA A 364 -6.48 11.28 13.90
C ALA A 364 -6.05 9.90 13.38
N THR A 365 -4.84 9.80 12.82
CA THR A 365 -4.21 8.52 12.47
C THR A 365 -3.95 7.67 13.71
N ASP A 366 -3.38 8.25 14.76
CA ASP A 366 -3.12 7.55 16.02
C ASP A 366 -4.45 7.06 16.65
N ALA A 367 -5.54 7.83 16.56
CA ALA A 367 -6.87 7.41 16.98
C ALA A 367 -7.41 6.23 16.15
N ALA A 368 -7.30 6.31 14.81
CA ALA A 368 -7.71 5.24 13.91
C ALA A 368 -6.98 3.92 14.19
N LEU A 369 -5.66 3.97 14.38
CA LEU A 369 -4.86 2.78 14.66
C LEU A 369 -5.20 2.15 16.02
N ARG A 370 -5.54 2.95 17.05
CA ARG A 370 -6.04 2.41 18.33
C ARG A 370 -7.37 1.68 18.15
N MET A 371 -8.30 2.23 17.36
CA MET A 371 -9.56 1.55 17.06
C MET A 371 -9.35 0.24 16.30
N VAL A 372 -8.34 0.17 15.42
CA VAL A 372 -7.95 -1.08 14.74
C VAL A 372 -7.40 -2.09 15.75
N LEU A 373 -6.55 -1.68 16.69
CA LEU A 373 -6.05 -2.56 17.76
C LEU A 373 -7.18 -3.12 18.63
N ASP A 374 -8.12 -2.26 19.03
CA ASP A 374 -9.29 -2.68 19.81
C ASP A 374 -10.12 -3.71 19.02
N LEU A 375 -10.33 -3.48 17.72
CA LEU A 375 -11.05 -4.41 16.85
C LEU A 375 -10.33 -5.76 16.70
N CYS A 376 -9.01 -5.74 16.55
CA CYS A 376 -8.19 -6.96 16.53
C CYS A 376 -8.28 -7.73 17.85
N THR A 377 -8.36 -7.02 18.99
CA THR A 377 -8.45 -7.63 20.32
C THR A 377 -9.83 -8.24 20.58
N LEU A 378 -10.91 -7.51 20.26
CA LEU A 378 -12.29 -7.96 20.44
C LEU A 378 -12.65 -9.14 19.54
N SER A 379 -11.94 -9.32 18.42
CA SER A 379 -12.13 -10.48 17.55
C SER A 379 -11.38 -11.72 18.06
N SER A 380 -10.57 -11.58 19.12
CA SER A 380 -9.80 -12.66 19.72
C SER A 380 -10.38 -13.21 21.03
N THR A 381 -11.37 -12.51 21.58
CA THR A 381 -12.20 -12.97 22.71
C THR A 381 -13.46 -13.63 22.17
#